data_AF-A0A7W5VQ91-F1
#
_entry.id   AF-A0A7W5VQ91-F1
#
_cell.length_a   1.000
_cell.length_b   1.000
_cell.length_c   1.000
_cell.angle_alpha   90.00
_cell.angle_beta   90.00
_cell.angle_gamma   90.00
#
_symmetry.space_group_name_H-M   'P 1'
#
loop_
_entity.id
_entity.type
_entity.pdbx_description
1 polymer ?
#
loop_
_entity_poly.entity_id
_entity_poly.type
_entity_poly.pdbx_seq_one_letter_code
_entity_poly.pdbx_strand_id
1 'polypeptide(L)'
;MPIYHNARILILSNLQTIGAGDRAAIVPIGQFTIQQFTDLNLARADLGLHALESNEILFMGRHLYNSRSKDGYTTADMVEQICSALHESSVIVASVHMSCMRSMIGRADGYGNTVFDQAVFELTARKPKAELFSVIPKGDTVKPQN
;
A
#
# COMPACT_ATOMS: atom_id res chain seq x y z
N MET A 1 -11.22 4.11 -9.82
CA MET A 1 -9.79 3.95 -9.46
C MET A 1 -9.46 4.72 -8.18
N PRO A 2 -8.98 4.04 -7.13
CA PRO A 2 -8.53 4.67 -5.88
C PRO A 2 -7.18 5.37 -6.03
N ILE A 3 -6.51 5.22 -7.17
CA ILE A 3 -5.16 5.74 -7.43
C ILE A 3 -5.26 6.87 -8.44
N TYR A 4 -4.55 7.98 -8.22
CA TYR A 4 -4.54 9.10 -9.15
C TYR A 4 -3.84 8.74 -10.47
N HIS A 5 -4.21 9.40 -11.57
CA HIS A 5 -3.68 9.11 -12.91
C HIS A 5 -2.14 9.14 -12.98
N ASN A 6 -1.51 10.09 -12.28
CA ASN A 6 -0.06 10.26 -12.22
C ASN A 6 0.62 9.49 -11.07
N ALA A 7 -0.13 8.77 -10.23
CA ALA A 7 0.42 8.19 -9.01
C ALA A 7 1.50 7.12 -9.28
N ARG A 8 1.39 6.34 -10.37
CA ARG A 8 2.45 5.38 -10.76
C ARG A 8 3.80 6.08 -10.93
N ILE A 9 3.81 7.25 -11.57
CA ILE A 9 5.01 8.05 -11.79
C ILE A 9 5.55 8.56 -10.44
N LEU A 10 4.67 9.06 -9.58
CA LEU A 10 5.05 9.57 -8.25
C LEU A 10 5.62 8.46 -7.35
N ILE A 11 4.99 7.28 -7.33
CA ILE A 11 5.45 6.12 -6.58
C ILE A 11 6.83 5.69 -7.07
N LEU A 12 6.98 5.50 -8.38
CA LEU A 12 8.25 5.08 -8.98
C LEU A 12 9.36 6.09 -8.68
N SER A 13 9.08 7.38 -8.85
CA SER A 13 10.04 8.47 -8.56
C SER A 13 10.49 8.44 -7.10
N ASN A 14 9.57 8.25 -6.15
CA ASN A 14 9.92 8.12 -4.74
C ASN A 14 10.80 6.88 -4.47
N LEU A 15 10.44 5.72 -5.01
CA LEU A 15 11.21 4.49 -4.83
C LEU A 15 12.61 4.61 -5.42
N GLN A 16 12.76 5.21 -6.60
CA GLN A 16 14.06 5.48 -7.22
C GLN A 16 14.90 6.47 -6.41
N THR A 17 14.28 7.55 -5.92
CA THR A 17 14.93 8.53 -5.04
C THR A 17 15.48 7.85 -3.78
N ILE A 18 14.68 6.98 -3.15
CA ILE A 18 15.14 6.21 -1.98
C ILE A 18 16.30 5.28 -2.35
N GLY A 19 16.22 4.60 -3.50
CA GLY A 19 17.29 3.72 -3.96
C GLY A 19 18.60 4.43 -4.31
N ALA A 20 18.53 5.70 -4.67
CA ALA A 20 19.72 6.55 -4.84
C ALA A 20 20.34 7.01 -3.50
N GLY A 21 19.71 6.69 -2.36
CA GLY A 21 20.13 7.13 -1.03
C GLY A 21 19.46 8.42 -0.57
N ASP A 22 18.68 9.08 -1.43
CA ASP A 22 18.08 10.38 -1.19
C ASP A 22 16.76 10.30 -0.41
N ARG A 23 16.34 11.46 0.11
CA ARG A 23 15.09 11.61 0.85
C ARG A 23 13.92 11.89 -0.10
N ALA A 24 13.04 10.90 -0.26
CA ALA A 24 11.79 11.08 -1.00
C ALA A 24 10.80 12.01 -0.28
N ALA A 25 9.99 12.73 -1.07
CA ALA A 25 8.90 13.56 -0.58
C ALA A 25 7.68 12.71 -0.19
N ILE A 26 6.78 13.30 0.60
CA ILE A 26 5.46 12.70 0.87
C ILE A 26 4.52 13.19 -0.23
N VAL A 27 3.95 12.26 -1.00
CA VAL A 27 3.09 12.57 -2.15
C VAL A 27 1.74 11.90 -2.00
N PRO A 28 0.62 12.57 -2.37
CA PRO A 28 -0.67 11.92 -2.42
C PRO A 28 -0.73 11.02 -3.66
N ILE A 29 -1.12 9.76 -3.47
CA ILE A 29 -1.14 8.75 -4.54
C ILE A 29 -2.56 8.28 -4.89
N GLY A 30 -3.54 8.67 -4.09
CA GLY A 30 -4.89 8.18 -4.28
C GLY A 30 -5.84 8.52 -3.14
N GLN A 31 -7.03 7.95 -3.21
CA GLN A 31 -8.07 8.02 -2.19
C GLN A 31 -8.77 6.67 -2.07
N PHE A 32 -9.15 6.28 -0.86
CA PHE A 32 -10.08 5.18 -0.67
C PHE A 32 -11.39 5.46 -1.43
N THR A 33 -12.01 4.42 -2.00
CA THR A 33 -13.40 4.54 -2.46
C THR A 33 -14.32 4.85 -1.28
N ILE A 34 -15.53 5.36 -1.55
CA ILE A 34 -16.53 5.61 -0.49
C ILE A 34 -16.75 4.35 0.34
N GLN A 35 -16.87 3.18 -0.30
CA GLN A 35 -17.07 1.91 0.39
C GLN A 35 -15.87 1.54 1.25
N GLN A 36 -14.65 1.57 0.68
CA GLN A 36 -13.42 1.25 1.41
C GLN A 36 -13.20 2.17 2.62
N PHE A 37 -13.49 3.47 2.47
CA PHE A 37 -13.35 4.44 3.55
C PHE A 37 -14.38 4.22 4.66
N THR A 38 -15.61 3.90 4.27
CA THR A 38 -16.69 3.55 5.22
C THR A 38 -16.33 2.30 6.00
N ASP A 39 -15.94 1.23 5.31
CA ASP A 39 -15.54 -0.04 5.92
C ASP A 39 -14.34 0.14 6.85
N LEU A 40 -13.37 0.97 6.47
CA LEU A 40 -12.22 1.30 7.30
C LEU A 40 -12.65 1.99 8.60
N ASN A 41 -13.54 2.98 8.51
CA ASN A 41 -14.02 3.70 9.69
C ASN A 41 -14.93 2.85 10.58
N LEU A 42 -15.74 1.94 10.01
CA LEU A 42 -16.50 0.96 10.78
C LEU A 42 -15.56 0.04 11.55
N ALA A 43 -14.56 -0.54 10.88
CA ALA A 43 -13.60 -1.41 11.54
C ALA A 43 -12.78 -0.67 12.61
N ARG A 44 -12.51 0.62 12.44
CA ARG A 44 -11.87 1.46 13.46
C ARG A 44 -12.78 1.68 14.66
N ALA A 45 -14.07 1.94 14.43
CA ALA A 45 -15.05 2.12 15.49
C ALA A 45 -15.22 0.85 16.34
N ASP A 46 -15.27 -0.33 15.70
CA ASP A 46 -15.34 -1.63 16.38
C ASP A 46 -14.11 -1.88 17.29
N LEU A 47 -12.97 -1.28 16.95
CA LEU A 47 -11.73 -1.32 17.72
C LEU A 47 -11.60 -0.17 18.74
N GLY A 48 -12.61 0.69 18.89
CA GLY A 48 -12.57 1.86 19.77
C GLY A 48 -11.62 2.97 19.31
N LEU A 49 -11.26 2.99 18.03
CA LEU A 49 -10.36 3.98 17.42
C LEU A 49 -11.16 5.13 16.79
N HIS A 50 -10.61 6.35 16.84
CA HIS A 50 -11.21 7.51 16.19
C HIS A 50 -11.35 7.31 14.67
N ALA A 51 -12.44 7.80 14.08
CA ALA A 51 -12.59 7.82 12.63
C ALA A 51 -11.42 8.56 11.95
N LEU A 52 -11.06 8.09 10.77
CA LEU A 52 -10.20 8.83 9.85
C LEU A 52 -11.04 9.94 9.21
N GLU A 53 -10.47 11.14 9.13
CA GLU A 53 -11.20 12.34 8.65
C GLU A 53 -10.97 12.61 7.16
N SER A 54 -9.95 12.00 6.55
CA SER A 54 -9.66 12.13 5.12
C SER A 54 -9.52 10.77 4.47
N ASN A 55 -10.13 10.61 3.29
CA ASN A 55 -10.00 9.42 2.47
C ASN A 55 -8.71 9.42 1.63
N GLU A 56 -7.86 10.45 1.71
CA GLU A 56 -6.62 10.53 0.93
C GLU A 56 -5.51 9.62 1.46
N ILE A 57 -4.79 9.00 0.51
CA ILE A 57 -3.69 8.08 0.75
C ILE A 57 -2.39 8.78 0.33
N LEU A 58 -1.48 8.91 1.30
CA LEU A 58 -0.13 9.44 1.12
C LEU A 58 0.89 8.32 0.93
N PHE A 59 1.99 8.63 0.25
CA PHE A 59 3.12 7.73 0.06
C PHE A 59 4.44 8.44 0.25
N MET A 60 5.30 7.84 1.07
CA MET A 60 6.73 8.17 1.18
C MET A 60 7.57 7.00 0.69
N GLY A 61 7.22 5.77 1.10
CA GLY A 61 7.77 4.54 0.53
C GLY A 61 9.06 4.01 1.17
N ARG A 62 9.69 4.71 2.11
CA ARG A 62 11.00 4.28 2.67
C ARG A 62 10.96 2.92 3.37
N HIS A 63 9.95 2.68 4.20
CA HIS A 63 9.80 1.39 4.87
C HIS A 63 9.53 0.26 3.87
N LEU A 64 8.60 0.49 2.93
CA LEU A 64 8.30 -0.44 1.85
C LEU A 64 9.56 -0.80 1.04
N TYR A 65 10.28 0.21 0.55
CA TYR A 65 11.49 0.03 -0.26
C TYR A 65 12.52 -0.83 0.47
N ASN A 66 12.89 -0.45 1.69
CA ASN A 66 13.88 -1.19 2.48
C ASN A 66 13.47 -2.65 2.70
N SER A 67 12.19 -2.89 3.02
CA SER A 67 11.68 -4.23 3.26
C SER A 67 11.65 -5.07 1.98
N ARG A 68 11.14 -4.53 0.88
CA ARG A 68 10.94 -5.27 -0.37
C ARG A 68 12.24 -5.46 -1.15
N SER A 69 13.13 -4.48 -1.15
CA SER A 69 14.48 -4.64 -1.73
C SER A 69 15.29 -5.71 -1.00
N LYS A 70 15.15 -5.83 0.33
CA LYS A 70 15.75 -6.92 1.10
C LYS A 70 15.22 -8.30 0.69
N ASP A 71 13.96 -8.37 0.26
CA ASP A 71 13.32 -9.59 -0.26
C ASP A 71 13.64 -9.85 -1.75
N GLY A 72 14.42 -8.98 -2.39
CA GLY A 72 14.85 -9.11 -3.78
C GLY A 72 14.00 -8.37 -4.80
N TYR A 73 12.90 -7.73 -4.39
CA TYR A 73 11.99 -7.07 -5.32
C TYR A 73 12.58 -5.79 -5.93
N THR A 74 12.30 -5.61 -7.22
CA THR A 74 12.61 -4.38 -7.95
C THR A 74 11.62 -3.27 -7.62
N THR A 75 11.96 -2.03 -7.96
CA THR A 75 10.99 -0.92 -7.84
C THR A 75 9.78 -1.11 -8.74
N ALA A 76 9.93 -1.80 -9.88
CA ALA A 76 8.82 -2.13 -10.77
C ALA A 76 7.84 -3.10 -10.09
N ASP A 77 8.36 -4.14 -9.43
CA ASP A 77 7.53 -5.08 -8.65
C ASP A 77 6.75 -4.34 -7.57
N MET A 78 7.41 -3.44 -6.83
CA MET A 78 6.79 -2.67 -5.78
C MET A 78 5.66 -1.76 -6.30
N VAL A 79 5.82 -1.17 -7.48
CA VAL A 79 4.75 -0.38 -8.12
C VAL A 79 3.55 -1.27 -8.44
N GLU A 80 3.76 -2.45 -9.01
CA GLU A 80 2.68 -3.39 -9.32
C GLU A 80 1.99 -3.90 -8.05
N GLN A 81 2.75 -4.20 -6.99
CA GLN A 81 2.22 -4.57 -5.68
C GLN A 81 1.32 -3.47 -5.10
N ILE A 82 1.77 -2.20 -5.12
CA ILE A 82 0.96 -1.06 -4.65
C ILE A 82 -0.29 -0.91 -5.49
N CYS A 83 -0.18 -0.93 -6.82
CA CYS A 83 -1.31 -0.72 -7.71
C CYS A 83 -2.38 -1.80 -7.54
N SER A 84 -1.96 -3.06 -7.40
CA SER A 84 -2.84 -4.20 -7.13
C SER A 84 -3.53 -4.06 -5.77
N ALA A 85 -2.78 -3.78 -4.70
CA ALA A 85 -3.32 -3.64 -3.35
C ALA A 85 -4.28 -2.45 -3.19
N LEU A 86 -4.09 -1.39 -3.98
CA LEU A 86 -4.94 -0.20 -4.00
C LEU A 86 -6.01 -0.25 -5.09
N HIS A 87 -6.32 -1.42 -5.66
CA HIS A 87 -7.41 -1.55 -6.61
C HIS A 87 -8.77 -1.29 -5.94
N GLU A 88 -9.76 -0.81 -6.70
CA GLU A 88 -11.10 -0.46 -6.16
C GLU A 88 -11.89 -1.66 -5.64
N SER A 89 -11.59 -2.87 -6.14
CA SER A 89 -12.17 -4.12 -5.67
C SER A 89 -11.49 -4.67 -4.41
N SER A 90 -10.47 -3.99 -3.89
CA SER A 90 -9.78 -4.41 -2.68
C SER A 90 -10.65 -4.16 -1.45
N VAL A 91 -10.57 -5.05 -0.47
CA VAL A 91 -11.41 -5.05 0.72
C VAL A 91 -10.61 -4.68 1.96
N ILE A 92 -11.25 -4.04 2.94
CA ILE A 92 -10.63 -3.74 4.22
C ILE A 92 -10.42 -5.03 5.01
N VAL A 93 -9.19 -5.22 5.48
CA VAL A 93 -8.78 -6.32 6.36
C VAL A 93 -8.13 -5.69 7.59
N ALA A 94 -8.94 -5.08 8.45
CA ALA A 94 -8.48 -4.45 9.67
C ALA A 94 -8.44 -5.44 10.84
N SER A 95 -7.50 -5.24 11.75
CA SER A 95 -7.34 -5.96 13.01
C SER A 95 -6.93 -4.96 14.10
N VAL A 96 -6.96 -5.40 15.35
CA VAL A 96 -6.45 -4.64 16.51
C VAL A 96 -5.04 -4.07 16.30
N HIS A 97 -4.21 -4.72 15.48
CA HIS A 97 -2.80 -4.33 15.30
C HIS A 97 -2.53 -3.60 13.99
N MET A 98 -3.41 -3.72 12.99
CA MET A 98 -3.12 -3.27 11.63
C MET A 98 -4.37 -2.86 10.89
N SER A 99 -4.32 -1.71 10.21
CA SER A 99 -5.30 -1.31 9.20
C SER A 99 -4.77 -1.67 7.83
N CYS A 100 -5.41 -2.63 7.16
CA CYS A 100 -4.98 -3.10 5.85
C CYS A 100 -6.11 -3.08 4.83
N MET A 101 -5.72 -3.09 3.56
CA MET A 101 -6.61 -3.35 2.43
C MET A 101 -5.98 -4.41 1.55
N ARG A 102 -6.75 -5.42 1.13
CA ARG A 102 -6.24 -6.56 0.37
C ARG A 102 -6.97 -6.69 -0.96
N SER A 103 -6.20 -6.88 -2.03
CA SER A 103 -6.75 -7.25 -3.32
C SER A 103 -7.43 -8.62 -3.23
N MET A 104 -8.63 -8.71 -3.78
CA MET A 104 -9.34 -9.98 -3.96
C MET A 104 -8.98 -10.66 -5.29
N ILE A 105 -8.22 -9.97 -6.15
CA ILE A 105 -7.81 -10.45 -7.46
C ILE A 105 -6.37 -10.95 -7.33
N GLY A 106 -6.18 -12.25 -7.56
CA GLY A 106 -4.86 -12.85 -7.60
C GLY A 106 -4.07 -12.33 -8.81
N ARG A 107 -2.84 -11.89 -8.57
CA ARG A 107 -1.91 -11.40 -9.60
C ARG A 107 -0.76 -12.39 -9.76
N ALA A 108 -0.41 -12.73 -10.99
CA ALA A 108 0.86 -13.42 -11.27
C ALA A 108 2.02 -12.45 -10.98
N ASP A 109 2.93 -12.83 -10.10
CA ASP A 109 3.99 -11.93 -9.63
C ASP A 109 5.25 -11.94 -10.50
N GLY A 110 5.31 -12.80 -11.51
CA GLY A 110 6.47 -12.99 -12.39
C GLY A 110 7.48 -14.00 -11.88
N TYR A 111 7.34 -14.49 -10.64
CA TYR A 111 8.25 -15.42 -9.98
C TYR A 111 7.64 -16.81 -9.75
N GLY A 112 6.46 -17.05 -10.32
CA GLY A 112 5.74 -18.32 -10.22
C GLY A 112 4.70 -18.35 -9.09
N ASN A 113 4.43 -17.21 -8.43
CA ASN A 113 3.35 -17.13 -7.45
C ASN A 113 2.11 -16.47 -8.04
N THR A 114 0.96 -16.82 -7.45
CA THR A 114 -0.26 -16.02 -7.53
C THR A 114 -0.44 -15.32 -6.19
N VAL A 115 -0.36 -13.99 -6.18
CA VAL A 115 -0.36 -13.19 -4.95
C VAL A 115 -1.60 -12.29 -4.83
N PHE A 116 -2.02 -12.08 -3.59
CA PHE A 116 -3.10 -11.18 -3.21
C PHE A 116 -2.49 -10.01 -2.44
N ASP A 117 -2.09 -8.97 -3.16
CA ASP A 117 -1.34 -7.85 -2.58
C ASP A 117 -2.16 -7.14 -1.48
N GLN A 118 -1.51 -6.91 -0.34
CA GLN A 118 -2.12 -6.28 0.83
C GLN A 118 -1.40 -4.99 1.20
N ALA A 119 -2.07 -3.87 1.07
CA ALA A 119 -1.63 -2.57 1.55
C ALA A 119 -1.76 -2.52 3.09
N VAL A 120 -0.73 -1.99 3.73
CA VAL A 120 -0.68 -1.72 5.18
C VAL A 120 -0.63 -0.22 5.37
N PHE A 121 -1.55 0.32 6.16
CA PHE A 121 -1.65 1.75 6.41
C PHE A 121 -1.19 2.12 7.82
N GLU A 122 -0.44 3.21 7.91
CA GLU A 122 -0.21 3.93 9.16
C GLU A 122 -1.19 5.11 9.24
N LEU A 123 -1.96 5.18 10.33
CA LEU A 123 -3.11 6.07 10.47
C LEU A 123 -2.93 7.12 11.58
N THR A 124 -1.73 7.20 12.17
CA THR A 124 -1.44 8.14 13.28
C THR A 124 -0.46 9.22 12.88
N ALA A 125 0.63 8.89 12.19
CA ALA A 125 1.73 9.81 11.91
C ALA A 125 1.36 10.98 10.97
N ARG A 126 0.28 10.83 10.19
CA ARG A 126 -0.15 11.76 9.14
C ARG A 126 -1.61 12.16 9.23
N LYS A 127 -2.21 12.08 10.42
CA LYS A 127 -3.59 12.56 10.63
C LYS A 127 -3.78 13.95 10.01
N PRO A 128 -4.86 14.18 9.26
CA PRO A 128 -6.05 13.33 9.13
C PRO A 128 -5.98 12.21 8.06
N LYS A 129 -4.85 12.04 7.36
CA LYS A 129 -4.70 11.18 6.17
C LYS A 129 -4.08 9.82 6.50
N ALA A 130 -4.35 8.84 5.66
CA ALA A 130 -3.68 7.55 5.71
C ALA A 130 -2.32 7.61 5.01
N GLU A 131 -1.29 7.00 5.59
CA GLU A 131 -0.02 6.76 4.91
C GLU A 131 0.06 5.29 4.49
N LEU A 132 0.33 5.02 3.20
CA LEU A 132 0.71 3.70 2.74
C LEU A 132 2.11 3.37 3.26
N PHE A 133 2.16 2.54 4.31
CA PHE A 133 3.39 2.22 5.03
C PHE A 133 4.15 1.04 4.40
N SER A 134 3.41 0.03 3.93
CA SER A 134 3.98 -1.15 3.28
C SER A 134 2.95 -1.88 2.42
N VAL A 135 3.41 -2.86 1.65
CA VAL A 135 2.60 -3.78 0.85
C VAL A 135 3.16 -5.19 1.02
N ILE A 136 2.29 -6.16 1.26
CA ILE A 136 2.64 -7.56 1.47
C ILE A 136 2.02 -8.40 0.35
N PRO A 137 2.81 -9.04 -0.53
CA PRO A 137 2.29 -9.96 -1.53
C PRO A 137 1.85 -11.27 -0.87
N LYS A 138 0.59 -11.38 -0.42
CA LYS A 138 0.12 -12.61 0.25
C LYS A 138 0.07 -13.78 -0.73
N GLY A 139 0.75 -14.87 -0.41
CA GLY A 139 0.96 -16.00 -1.33
C GLY A 139 2.36 -16.06 -1.94
N ASP A 140 3.23 -15.11 -1.60
CA ASP A 140 4.65 -15.10 -1.95
C ASP A 140 5.40 -16.25 -1.27
N THR A 141 5.69 -17.31 -2.03
CA THR A 141 6.49 -18.47 -1.60
C THR A 141 7.80 -18.59 -2.37
N VAL A 142 7.84 -18.09 -3.60
CA VAL A 142 9.03 -18.01 -4.45
C VAL A 142 9.46 -16.55 -4.60
N LYS A 143 10.51 -16.16 -3.88
CA LYS A 143 11.04 -14.79 -3.96
C LYS A 143 11.95 -14.59 -5.18
N PRO A 144 12.14 -13.34 -5.65
CA PRO A 144 13.14 -13.03 -6.66
C PRO A 144 14.52 -13.55 -6.24
N GLN A 145 15.19 -14.26 -7.15
CA GLN A 145 16.59 -14.64 -6.97
C GLN A 145 17.45 -13.50 -7.49
N ASN A 146 17.99 -12.70 -6.57
CA ASN A 146 18.98 -11.67 -6.88
C ASN A 146 20.37 -12.26 -7.04
#